data_AF-A0A944AUW1-F1
#
_entry.id   AF-A0A944AUW1-F1
#
_cell.length_a   1.000
_cell.length_b   1.000
_cell.length_c   1.000
_cell.angle_alpha   90.00
_cell.angle_beta   90.00
_cell.angle_gamma   90.00
#
_symmetry.space_group_name_H-M   'P 1'
#
loop_
_entity.id
_entity.type
_entity.pdbx_description
1 polymer ?
#
loop_
_entity_poly.entity_id
_entity_poly.type
_entity_poly.pdbx_seq_one_letter_code
_entity_poly.pdbx_strand_id
1 'polypeptide(L)'
;MQDKLIARAKELLSEGKVKKVVGWKKGLFEDDITPALFTTAEELDKDFVFNKYCKANLSKYLVGITKNIEIAKSTTRMNNTMAKQRDPNAQDAPIPQEVVLVFLKPSDTYSFTQLLKESRITREDVYAIGVPCQDTLDGGDICDNCAGKKPVSCDEYIG
;
A
#
# COMPACT_ATOMS: atom_id res chain seq x y z
N MET A 1 7.84 -0.82 17.16
CA MET A 1 7.23 -1.44 15.96
C MET A 1 6.96 -0.39 14.90
N GLN A 2 6.19 0.66 15.24
CA GLN A 2 5.89 1.78 14.35
C GLN A 2 7.14 2.39 13.69
N ASP A 3 8.21 2.64 14.44
CA ASP A 3 9.44 3.26 13.91
C ASP A 3 10.09 2.41 12.80
N LYS A 4 10.03 1.08 12.92
CA LYS A 4 10.52 0.17 11.88
C LYS A 4 9.69 0.28 10.59
N LEU A 5 8.36 0.42 10.72
CA LEU A 5 7.46 0.58 9.58
C LEU A 5 7.70 1.92 8.87
N ILE A 6 7.84 3.00 9.64
CA ILE A 6 8.14 4.34 9.12
C ILE A 6 9.51 4.31 8.44
N ALA A 7 10.54 3.76 9.08
CA ALA A 7 11.88 3.68 8.52
C ALA A 7 11.88 2.93 7.17
N ARG A 8 11.22 1.77 7.09
CA ARG A 8 11.12 1.00 5.84
C ARG A 8 10.33 1.75 4.77
N ALA A 9 9.22 2.38 5.12
CA ALA A 9 8.44 3.18 4.17
C ALA A 9 9.26 4.33 3.60
N LYS A 10 10.04 5.02 4.43
CA LYS A 10 10.95 6.10 4.00
C LYS A 10 12.04 5.60 3.06
N GLU A 11 12.65 4.47 3.39
CA GLU A 11 13.66 3.83 2.56
C GLU A 11 13.07 3.54 1.16
N LEU A 12 11.91 2.87 1.10
CA LEU A 12 11.24 2.54 -0.17
C LEU A 12 10.82 3.78 -0.98
N LEU A 13 10.41 4.86 -0.31
CA LEU A 13 10.11 6.14 -0.94
C LEU A 13 11.38 6.79 -1.51
N SER A 14 12.49 6.76 -0.75
CA SER A 14 13.77 7.34 -1.17
C SER A 14 14.44 6.57 -2.31
N GLU A 15 14.27 5.24 -2.34
CA GLU A 15 14.68 4.38 -3.44
C GLU A 15 13.84 4.61 -4.72
N GLY A 16 12.69 5.28 -4.61
CA GLY A 16 11.74 5.47 -5.71
C GLY A 16 10.99 4.19 -6.10
N LYS A 17 11.15 3.10 -5.33
CA LYS A 17 10.43 1.84 -5.55
C LYS A 17 8.93 2.00 -5.31
N VAL A 18 8.55 2.84 -4.35
CA VAL A 18 7.15 3.20 -4.09
C VAL A 18 7.00 4.70 -4.17
N LYS A 19 5.87 5.17 -4.68
CA LYS A 19 5.55 6.62 -4.78
C LYS A 19 4.61 7.08 -3.69
N LYS A 20 3.81 6.16 -3.17
CA LYS A 20 2.71 6.44 -2.24
C LYS A 20 2.66 5.32 -1.21
N VAL A 21 2.29 5.65 0.02
CA VAL A 21 2.16 4.71 1.13
C VAL A 21 0.75 4.80 1.68
N VAL A 22 0.05 3.67 1.75
CA VAL A 22 -1.24 3.55 2.41
C VAL A 22 -1.00 3.06 3.83
N GLY A 23 -1.42 3.87 4.80
CA GLY A 23 -1.26 3.60 6.21
C GLY A 23 -2.41 4.14 7.03
N TRP A 24 -2.22 4.20 8.34
CA TRP A 24 -3.17 4.81 9.25
C TRP A 24 -2.64 6.15 9.74
N LYS A 25 -3.51 7.16 9.78
CA LYS A 25 -3.23 8.50 10.26
C LYS A 25 -3.93 8.77 11.59
N LYS A 26 -3.23 9.43 12.51
CA LYS A 26 -3.83 9.96 13.75
C LYS A 26 -4.76 11.12 13.40
N GLY A 27 -6.02 11.00 13.82
CA GLY A 27 -7.03 12.05 13.74
C GLY A 27 -6.91 13.05 14.88
N LEU A 28 -8.03 13.68 15.23
CA LEU A 28 -8.07 14.70 16.29
C LEU A 28 -7.96 14.08 17.71
N PHE A 29 -8.36 12.82 17.84
CA PHE A 29 -8.35 12.07 19.10
C PHE A 29 -7.46 10.83 19.00
N GLU A 30 -6.99 10.30 20.12
CA GLU A 30 -6.07 9.15 20.14
C GLU A 30 -6.70 7.84 19.63
N ASP A 31 -8.02 7.71 19.76
CA ASP A 31 -8.79 6.58 19.25
C ASP A 31 -9.29 6.81 17.80
N ASP A 32 -9.17 8.03 17.29
CA ASP A 32 -9.60 8.39 15.94
C ASP A 32 -8.47 8.09 14.95
N ILE A 33 -8.50 6.87 14.41
CA ILE A 33 -7.51 6.39 13.45
C ILE A 33 -8.18 6.13 12.12
N THR A 34 -7.73 6.84 11.09
CA THR A 34 -8.30 6.76 9.75
C THR A 34 -7.24 6.33 8.73
N PRO A 35 -7.60 5.53 7.71
CA PRO A 35 -6.72 5.25 6.60
C PRO A 35 -6.36 6.53 5.85
N ALA A 36 -5.07 6.69 5.54
CA ALA A 36 -4.56 7.83 4.78
C ALA A 36 -3.50 7.39 3.78
N LEU A 37 -3.30 8.26 2.79
CA LEU A 37 -2.23 8.15 1.81
C LEU A 37 -1.12 9.13 2.20
N PHE A 38 0.09 8.62 2.28
CA PHE A 38 1.30 9.40 2.56
C PHE A 38 2.16 9.42 1.31
N THR A 39 2.71 10.58 0.99
CA THR A 39 3.57 10.77 -0.20
C THR A 39 4.98 11.19 0.17
N THR A 40 5.17 11.67 1.40
CA THR A 40 6.47 12.14 1.88
C THR A 40 6.88 11.47 3.18
N ALA A 41 8.19 11.43 3.41
CA ALA A 41 8.78 10.96 4.66
C ALA A 41 8.33 11.79 5.88
N GLU A 42 8.10 13.09 5.69
CA GLU A 42 7.68 14.00 6.75
C GLU A 42 6.24 13.76 7.20
N GLU A 43 5.33 13.49 6.26
CA GLU A 43 3.95 13.11 6.58
C GLU A 43 3.94 11.79 7.36
N LEU A 44 4.81 10.84 6.99
CA LEU A 44 4.95 9.59 7.74
C LEU A 44 5.43 9.83 9.18
N ASP A 45 6.38 10.72 9.43
CA ASP A 45 6.82 11.00 10.81
C ASP A 45 5.75 11.67 11.67
N LYS A 46 4.98 12.59 11.08
CA LYS A 46 4.04 13.43 11.81
C LYS A 46 2.71 12.71 12.08
N ASP A 47 2.21 12.04 11.06
CA ASP A 47 0.81 11.62 11.02
C ASP A 47 0.63 10.10 11.09
N PHE A 48 1.64 9.30 10.70
CA PHE A 48 1.51 7.84 10.69
C PHE A 48 1.37 7.28 12.10
N VAL A 49 0.42 6.37 12.29
CA VAL A 49 0.18 5.67 13.54
C VAL A 49 0.02 4.18 13.30
N PHE A 50 0.64 3.36 14.13
CA PHE A 50 0.40 1.92 14.15
C PHE A 50 0.24 1.42 15.60
N ASN A 51 -1.01 1.26 16.01
CA ASN A 51 -1.39 0.77 17.33
C ASN A 51 -2.62 -0.17 17.27
N LYS A 52 -3.10 -0.65 18.42
CA LYS A 52 -4.28 -1.54 18.55
C LYS A 52 -5.60 -0.94 18.01
N TYR A 53 -5.69 0.38 17.85
CA TYR A 53 -6.90 1.05 17.34
C TYR A 53 -6.94 1.11 15.81
N CYS A 54 -5.88 0.68 15.11
CA CYS A 54 -5.83 0.58 13.65
C CYS A 54 -6.74 -0.54 13.11
N LYS A 55 -8.05 -0.45 13.28
CA LYS A 55 -9.03 -1.48 12.88
C LYS A 55 -9.45 -1.41 11.41
N ALA A 56 -9.17 -0.29 10.76
CA ALA A 56 -9.59 -0.06 9.39
C ALA A 56 -8.78 -0.90 8.38
N ASN A 57 -9.49 -1.61 7.51
CA ASN A 57 -8.90 -2.45 6.47
C ASN A 57 -8.40 -1.58 5.30
N LEU A 58 -7.08 -1.56 5.10
CA LEU A 58 -6.42 -0.76 4.06
C LEU A 58 -6.58 -1.34 2.65
N SER A 59 -6.90 -2.62 2.49
CA SER A 59 -7.01 -3.27 1.17
C SER A 59 -8.10 -2.63 0.31
N LYS A 60 -9.17 -2.12 0.93
CA LYS A 60 -10.28 -1.44 0.23
C LYS A 60 -9.83 -0.14 -0.45
N TYR A 61 -8.87 0.56 0.14
CA TYR A 61 -8.37 1.83 -0.39
C TYR A 61 -7.53 1.63 -1.64
N LEU A 62 -6.91 0.46 -1.79
CA LEU A 62 -6.10 0.12 -2.95
C LEU A 62 -6.90 0.13 -4.24
N VAL A 63 -8.16 -0.32 -4.23
CA VAL A 63 -9.00 -0.42 -5.44
C VAL A 63 -9.10 0.93 -6.16
N GLY A 64 -9.33 2.01 -5.40
CA GLY A 64 -9.40 3.36 -5.99
C GLY A 64 -8.05 3.83 -6.51
N ILE A 65 -6.99 3.57 -5.76
CA ILE A 65 -5.63 4.02 -6.10
C ILE A 65 -5.10 3.30 -7.34
N THR A 66 -5.19 1.96 -7.38
CA THR A 66 -4.73 1.15 -8.53
C THR A 66 -5.54 1.44 -9.78
N LYS A 67 -6.85 1.73 -9.64
CA LYS A 67 -7.67 2.15 -10.77
C LYS A 67 -7.17 3.46 -11.38
N ASN A 68 -6.80 4.44 -10.56
CA ASN A 68 -6.25 5.70 -11.04
C ASN A 68 -4.89 5.51 -11.73
N ILE A 69 -4.05 4.61 -11.22
CA ILE A 69 -2.77 4.24 -11.84
C ILE A 69 -3.01 3.59 -13.21
N GLU A 70 -3.96 2.66 -13.31
CA GLU A 70 -4.27 2.01 -14.60
C GLU A 70 -4.87 2.99 -15.61
N ILE A 71 -5.72 3.93 -15.18
CA ILE A 71 -6.22 5.00 -16.04
C ILE A 71 -5.05 5.82 -16.60
N ALA A 72 -4.10 6.24 -15.75
CA ALA A 72 -2.94 7.00 -16.18
C ALA A 72 -2.09 6.21 -17.21
N LYS A 73 -1.83 4.93 -16.95
CA LYS A 73 -1.12 4.04 -17.89
C LYS A 73 -1.86 3.94 -19.24
N SER A 74 -3.16 3.70 -19.20
CA SER A 74 -4.01 3.56 -20.38
C SER A 74 -4.03 4.83 -21.22
N THR A 75 -4.18 5.99 -20.59
CA THR A 75 -4.11 7.29 -21.27
C THR A 75 -2.78 7.51 -21.97
N THR A 76 -1.63 7.20 -21.33
CA THR A 76 -0.32 7.32 -21.98
C THR A 76 -0.18 6.36 -23.16
N ARG A 77 -0.63 5.10 -23.02
CA ARG A 77 -0.62 4.12 -24.12
C ARG A 77 -1.44 4.61 -25.32
N MET A 78 -2.62 5.17 -25.07
CA MET A 78 -3.47 5.75 -26.12
C MET A 78 -2.80 6.95 -26.79
N ASN A 79 -2.25 7.88 -26.01
CA ASN A 79 -1.57 9.06 -26.53
C ASN A 79 -0.37 8.69 -27.42
N ASN A 80 0.44 7.72 -26.99
CA ASN A 80 1.54 7.18 -27.78
C ASN A 80 1.07 6.55 -29.10
N THR A 81 -0.03 5.78 -29.04
CA THR A 81 -0.64 5.17 -30.23
C THR A 81 -1.12 6.23 -31.21
N MET A 82 -1.78 7.29 -30.72
CA MET A 82 -2.23 8.41 -31.54
C MET A 82 -1.06 9.24 -32.12
N ALA A 83 0.02 9.41 -31.36
CA ALA A 83 1.22 10.09 -31.83
C ALA A 83 1.85 9.36 -33.02
N LYS A 84 1.97 8.03 -32.93
CA LYS A 84 2.46 7.17 -34.02
C LYS A 84 1.55 7.15 -35.25
N GLN A 85 0.23 7.27 -35.05
CA GLN A 85 -0.70 7.41 -36.17
C GLN A 85 -0.52 8.73 -36.92
N ARG A 86 -0.13 9.81 -36.22
CA ARG A 86 0.09 11.14 -36.82
C ARG A 86 1.49 11.27 -37.45
N ASP A 87 2.50 10.74 -36.79
CA ASP A 87 3.88 10.69 -37.25
C ASP A 87 4.45 9.28 -36.96
N PRO A 88 4.68 8.44 -37.99
CA PRO A 88 5.21 7.09 -37.82
C PRO A 88 6.56 7.01 -37.08
N ASN A 89 7.32 8.11 -37.01
CA ASN A 89 8.59 8.17 -36.28
C ASN A 89 8.47 8.79 -34.88
N ALA A 90 7.25 9.11 -34.41
CA ALA A 90 7.04 9.63 -33.07
C ALA A 90 7.53 8.63 -32.01
N GLN A 91 8.35 9.12 -31.08
CA GLN A 91 8.82 8.33 -29.94
C GLN A 91 7.72 8.20 -28.87
N ASP A 92 7.64 7.04 -28.25
CA ASP A 92 6.69 6.78 -27.16
C ASP A 92 7.10 7.56 -25.91
N ALA A 93 6.14 8.25 -25.30
CA ALA A 93 6.32 8.74 -23.94
C ALA A 93 6.40 7.54 -22.96
N PRO A 94 7.24 7.59 -21.92
CA PRO A 94 7.35 6.51 -20.96
C PRO A 94 6.03 6.33 -20.20
N ILE A 95 5.58 5.09 -20.08
CA ILE A 95 4.38 4.75 -19.31
C ILE A 95 4.66 5.03 -17.83
N PRO A 96 3.78 5.75 -17.12
CA PRO A 96 3.98 6.02 -15.70
C PRO A 96 3.93 4.70 -14.91
N GLN A 97 5.05 4.36 -14.27
CA GLN A 97 5.11 3.29 -13.28
C GLN A 97 4.91 3.91 -11.90
N GLU A 98 3.80 3.58 -11.25
CA GLU A 98 3.51 4.00 -9.88
C GLU A 98 3.21 2.76 -9.05
N VAL A 99 3.99 2.57 -7.97
CA VAL A 99 3.76 1.49 -7.02
C VAL A 99 3.36 2.08 -5.68
N VAL A 100 2.36 1.47 -5.06
CA VAL A 100 1.78 1.89 -3.79
C VAL A 100 2.16 0.89 -2.71
N LEU A 101 2.81 1.37 -1.66
CA LEU A 101 3.08 0.59 -0.46
C LEU A 101 1.81 0.43 0.37
N VAL A 102 1.55 -0.75 0.92
CA VAL A 102 0.46 -1.02 1.87
C VAL A 102 0.96 -1.89 3.02
N PHE A 103 0.55 -1.53 4.24
CA PHE A 103 0.76 -2.37 5.42
C PHE A 103 -0.45 -3.28 5.63
N LEU A 104 -0.25 -4.60 5.62
CA LEU A 104 -1.32 -5.58 5.77
C LEU A 104 -1.22 -6.27 7.13
N LYS A 105 -2.28 -6.14 7.94
CA LYS A 105 -2.46 -7.01 9.10
C LYS A 105 -2.89 -8.40 8.65
N PRO A 106 -2.73 -9.45 9.47
CA PRO A 106 -3.19 -10.80 9.13
C PRO A 106 -4.67 -10.83 8.76
N SER A 107 -5.51 -10.03 9.43
CA SER A 107 -6.92 -9.85 9.12
C SER A 107 -7.21 -9.25 7.73
N ASP A 108 -6.30 -8.42 7.20
CA ASP A 108 -6.47 -7.74 5.91
C ASP A 108 -6.03 -8.63 4.72
N THR A 109 -5.21 -9.64 4.98
CA THR A 109 -4.61 -10.49 3.93
C THR A 109 -5.64 -11.26 3.11
N TYR A 110 -6.75 -11.69 3.74
CA TYR A 110 -7.83 -12.37 3.06
C TYR A 110 -8.51 -11.46 2.03
N SER A 111 -8.94 -10.28 2.47
CA SER A 111 -9.56 -9.28 1.59
C SER A 111 -8.61 -8.85 0.48
N PHE A 112 -7.33 -8.63 0.78
CA PHE A 112 -6.33 -8.30 -0.24
C PHE A 112 -6.18 -9.42 -1.28
N THR A 113 -6.11 -10.68 -0.86
CA THR A 113 -6.02 -11.83 -1.77
C THR A 113 -7.26 -11.96 -2.65
N GLN A 114 -8.45 -11.72 -2.10
CA GLN A 114 -9.68 -11.73 -2.87
C GLN A 114 -9.70 -10.61 -3.92
N LEU A 115 -9.25 -9.40 -3.58
CA LEU A 115 -9.15 -8.29 -4.53
C LEU A 115 -8.17 -8.60 -5.68
N LEU A 116 -7.05 -9.28 -5.40
CA LEU A 116 -6.14 -9.79 -6.43
C LEU A 116 -6.81 -10.82 -7.34
N LYS A 117 -7.50 -11.82 -6.75
CA LYS A 117 -8.20 -12.87 -7.51
C LYS A 117 -9.33 -12.33 -8.39
N GLU A 118 -10.03 -11.30 -7.92
CA GLU A 118 -11.08 -10.62 -8.69
C GLU A 118 -10.53 -9.58 -9.68
N SER A 119 -9.20 -9.47 -9.83
CA SER A 119 -8.55 -8.50 -10.72
C SER A 119 -8.95 -7.04 -10.46
N ARG A 120 -9.37 -6.73 -9.22
CA ARG A 120 -9.74 -5.36 -8.81
C ARG A 120 -8.53 -4.51 -8.46
N ILE A 121 -7.42 -5.16 -8.15
CA ILE A 121 -6.12 -4.53 -7.93
C ILE A 121 -5.07 -5.29 -8.75
N THR A 122 -4.14 -4.54 -9.32
CA THR A 122 -3.01 -5.10 -10.08
C THR A 122 -1.85 -5.35 -9.13
N ARG A 123 -1.27 -6.55 -9.15
CA ARG A 123 -0.17 -6.91 -8.26
C ARG A 123 1.08 -6.05 -8.44
N GLU A 124 1.33 -5.62 -9.67
CA GLU A 124 2.47 -4.80 -10.07
C GLU A 124 2.43 -3.39 -9.47
N ASP A 125 1.23 -2.88 -9.19
CA ASP A 125 1.02 -1.52 -8.69
C ASP A 125 1.00 -1.44 -7.16
N VAL A 126 1.17 -2.58 -6.48
CA VAL A 126 1.08 -2.68 -5.02
C VAL A 126 2.29 -3.41 -4.46
N TYR A 127 2.93 -2.78 -3.49
CA TYR A 127 3.94 -3.37 -2.63
C TYR A 127 3.35 -3.65 -1.25
N ALA A 128 3.26 -4.92 -0.84
CA ALA A 128 2.58 -5.31 0.38
C ALA A 128 3.57 -5.71 1.48
N ILE A 129 3.54 -5.02 2.62
CA ILE A 129 4.31 -5.37 3.82
C ILE A 129 3.37 -5.94 4.87
N GLY A 130 3.57 -7.20 5.24
CA GLY A 130 2.87 -7.83 6.34
C GLY A 130 3.36 -7.31 7.69
N VAL A 131 2.44 -7.00 8.60
CA VAL A 131 2.74 -6.56 9.97
C VAL A 131 2.01 -7.46 10.96
N PRO A 132 2.59 -7.81 12.13
CA PRO A 132 1.91 -8.61 13.13
C PRO A 132 0.68 -7.88 13.67
N CYS A 133 -0.33 -8.64 14.07
CA CYS A 133 -1.44 -8.04 14.80
C CYS A 133 -1.00 -7.70 16.23
N GLN A 134 -1.45 -6.56 16.75
CA GLN A 134 -1.25 -6.15 18.15
C GLN A 134 -2.45 -6.51 19.03
N ASP A 135 -3.37 -7.35 18.55
CA ASP A 135 -4.53 -7.78 19.32
C ASP A 135 -4.09 -8.63 20.52
N THR A 136 -3.90 -7.99 21.67
CA THR A 136 -4.12 -8.60 22.98
C THR A 136 -5.54 -8.22 23.40
N LEU A 137 -6.52 -9.04 23.05
CA LEU A 137 -7.71 -9.14 23.88
C LEU A 137 -7.25 -9.88 25.14
N ASP A 138 -7.23 -9.18 26.27
CA ASP A 138 -7.03 -9.73 27.62
C ASP A 138 -5.65 -10.28 28.00
N GLY A 139 -4.56 -9.55 27.71
CA GLY A 139 -3.25 -9.83 28.33
C GLY A 139 -2.67 -11.24 28.07
N GLY A 140 -3.21 -11.96 27.10
CA GLY A 140 -2.67 -13.21 26.58
C GLY A 140 -1.75 -12.97 25.39
N ASP A 141 -0.82 -13.89 25.19
CA ASP A 141 0.21 -13.87 24.14
C ASP A 141 -0.31 -13.51 22.75
N ILE A 142 0.59 -12.95 21.93
CA ILE A 142 0.42 -12.74 20.49
C ILE A 142 -0.22 -13.98 19.89
N CYS A 143 -1.36 -13.82 19.20
CA CYS A 143 -2.08 -14.92 18.53
C CYS A 143 -1.11 -15.92 17.86
N ASP A 144 -0.98 -17.13 18.43
CA ASP A 144 -0.10 -18.21 17.95
C ASP A 144 -0.37 -18.58 16.48
N ASN A 145 -1.56 -18.27 15.98
CA ASN A 145 -1.93 -18.52 14.58
C ASN A 145 -1.26 -17.52 13.61
N CYS A 146 -0.91 -16.33 14.08
CA CYS A 146 -0.34 -15.24 13.27
C CYS A 146 1.15 -14.99 13.54
N ALA A 147 1.74 -15.61 14.56
CA ALA A 147 3.15 -15.46 14.90
C ALA A 147 4.05 -15.98 13.76
N GLY A 148 4.71 -15.07 13.05
CA GLY A 148 5.84 -15.38 12.15
C GLY A 148 5.49 -15.95 10.76
N LYS A 149 4.22 -16.12 10.40
CA LYS A 149 3.85 -16.56 9.04
C LYS A 149 3.69 -15.38 8.11
N LYS A 150 4.65 -15.19 7.20
CA LYS A 150 4.51 -14.27 6.07
C LYS A 150 3.35 -14.76 5.18
N PRO A 151 2.27 -13.96 5.00
CA PRO A 151 1.22 -14.30 4.05
C PRO A 151 1.81 -14.35 2.64
N VAL A 152 1.41 -15.34 1.82
CA VAL A 152 1.85 -15.48 0.41
C VAL A 152 1.61 -14.21 -0.40
N SER A 153 0.62 -13.42 0.00
CA SER A 153 0.24 -12.17 -0.63
C SER A 153 1.14 -10.97 -0.29
N CYS A 154 2.06 -11.09 0.68
CA CYS A 154 2.96 -10.00 1.07
C CYS A 154 4.35 -10.15 0.40
N ASP A 155 4.97 -9.03 0.03
CA ASP A 155 6.36 -8.95 -0.47
C ASP A 155 7.37 -9.11 0.68
N GLU A 156 7.06 -8.49 1.81
CA GLU A 156 7.91 -8.48 3.01
C GLU A 156 7.05 -8.70 4.27
N TYR A 157 7.72 -9.03 5.37
CA TYR A 157 7.09 -9.12 6.68
C TYR A 157 7.98 -8.40 7.70
N ILE A 158 7.38 -7.49 8.47
CA ILE A 158 8.07 -6.74 9.53
C ILE A 158 7.31 -7.02 10.83
N GLY A 159 7.85 -7.91 11.66
CA GLY A 159 7.34 -8.26 12.98
C GLY A 159 8.45 -8.35 14.01
#